data_AF-A0A0L0T109-F1
#
_entry.id   AF-A0A0L0T109-F1
#
_cell.length_a   1.000
_cell.length_b   1.000
_cell.length_c   1.000
_cell.angle_alpha   90.00
_cell.angle_beta   90.00
_cell.angle_gamma   90.00
#
_symmetry.space_group_name_H-M   'P 1'
#
loop_
_entity.id
_entity.type
_entity.pdbx_description
1 polymer ?
#
loop_
_entity_poly.entity_id
_entity_poly.type
_entity_poly.pdbx_seq_one_letter_code
_entity_poly.pdbx_strand_id
1 'polypeptide(L)'
;MTYDFHGAWDGITNHQAHFYDKTPGATGPQYEITSALQRVLDAGCAPSKIIMGVPFYGRVETGVSPGPDANKPGLYQPHTGASGKEGVMPYRQIVTDDSFKSFWDNDAKASFAYSASKKLFASYDTTQAVNLKIDYINQKQLGGGMFWLMGQDDVNNTLLNTLSVGLRKGQKANLLPSSFLPATILSSKNVTVSSVTATQRANTTVISSASTTSAAARNVTMGAATKMPASTTLLAPATTSAASTSTRRTPGLTIARPAASV
;
A
#
# COMPACT_ATOMS: atom_id res chain seq x y z
N MET A 1 -1.97 -3.92 -9.39
CA MET A 1 -1.30 -3.16 -8.32
C MET A 1 -2.23 -2.04 -7.93
N THR A 2 -2.85 -2.11 -6.75
CA THR A 2 -3.95 -1.22 -6.35
C THR A 2 -3.43 -0.03 -5.52
N TYR A 3 -2.46 0.67 -6.08
CA TYR A 3 -1.80 1.87 -5.56
C TYR A 3 -1.24 2.65 -6.75
N ASP A 4 -0.70 3.86 -6.53
CA ASP A 4 -0.30 4.79 -7.59
C ASP A 4 -1.44 5.17 -8.54
N PHE A 5 -2.67 5.20 -8.02
CA PHE A 5 -3.79 5.70 -8.80
C PHE A 5 -3.72 7.20 -9.02
N HIS A 6 -3.20 7.91 -8.02
CA HIS A 6 -3.00 9.35 -8.03
C HIS A 6 -1.63 9.71 -7.45
N GLY A 7 -1.13 10.86 -7.88
CA GLY A 7 0.14 11.41 -7.44
C GLY A 7 0.43 12.74 -8.11
N ALA A 8 1.67 13.24 -7.98
CA ALA A 8 2.06 14.56 -8.50
C ALA A 8 2.01 14.72 -10.04
N TRP A 9 1.69 13.67 -10.79
CA TRP A 9 1.36 13.77 -12.23
C TRP A 9 -0.07 14.29 -12.46
N ASP A 10 -0.90 14.29 -11.43
CA ASP A 10 -2.20 14.93 -11.43
C ASP A 10 -2.05 16.45 -11.23
N GLY A 11 -3.09 17.23 -11.56
CA GLY A 11 -3.10 18.67 -11.30
C GLY A 11 -3.54 19.04 -9.88
N ILE A 12 -4.06 18.07 -9.13
CA ILE A 12 -4.58 18.22 -7.77
C ILE A 12 -4.19 17.01 -6.93
N THR A 13 -4.08 17.21 -5.62
CA THR A 13 -3.85 16.14 -4.65
C THR A 13 -5.04 15.19 -4.57
N ASN A 14 -4.76 13.89 -4.42
CA ASN A 14 -5.78 12.86 -4.29
C ASN A 14 -5.19 11.61 -3.61
N HIS A 15 -6.03 10.61 -3.32
CA HIS A 15 -5.61 9.41 -2.64
C HIS A 15 -4.97 8.39 -3.59
N GLN A 16 -3.76 7.92 -3.30
CA GLN A 16 -3.08 6.96 -4.20
C GLN A 16 -3.61 5.52 -4.13
N ALA A 17 -4.30 5.13 -3.04
CA ALA A 17 -4.68 3.74 -2.75
C ALA A 17 -6.01 3.62 -1.99
N HIS A 18 -7.05 4.26 -2.53
CA HIS A 18 -8.38 4.40 -1.92
C HIS A 18 -9.42 3.42 -2.49
N PHE A 19 -10.51 3.18 -1.76
CA PHE A 19 -11.56 2.26 -2.20
C PHE A 19 -12.55 2.86 -3.18
N TYR A 20 -12.95 4.11 -2.92
CA TYR A 20 -13.96 4.81 -3.70
C TYR A 20 -13.47 6.21 -4.10
N ASP A 21 -13.50 6.49 -5.38
CA ASP A 21 -13.13 7.74 -5.99
C ASP A 21 -14.28 8.71 -5.72
N LYS A 22 -13.94 9.73 -4.94
CA LYS A 22 -14.83 10.80 -4.50
C LYS A 22 -14.27 12.14 -4.91
N THR A 23 -13.48 12.15 -5.98
CA THR A 23 -12.90 13.36 -6.56
C THR A 23 -14.02 14.28 -7.04
N PRO A 24 -14.13 15.50 -6.49
CA PRO A 24 -15.18 16.43 -6.89
C PRO A 24 -15.13 16.74 -8.38
N GLY A 25 -16.24 16.53 -9.08
CA GLY A 25 -16.37 16.84 -10.50
C GLY A 25 -15.63 15.90 -11.45
N ALA A 26 -15.08 14.78 -10.96
CA ALA A 26 -14.43 13.81 -11.84
C ALA A 26 -15.42 13.18 -12.84
N THR A 27 -15.05 13.23 -14.12
CA THR A 27 -15.76 12.56 -15.21
C THR A 27 -14.77 11.64 -15.92
N GLY A 28 -14.99 10.32 -15.87
CA GLY A 28 -14.10 9.38 -16.55
C GLY A 28 -13.91 8.05 -15.80
N PRO A 29 -12.88 7.27 -16.19
CA PRO A 29 -12.49 6.06 -15.48
C PRO A 29 -12.08 6.39 -14.04
N GLN A 30 -12.64 5.65 -13.08
CA GLN A 30 -12.30 5.77 -11.68
C GLN A 30 -11.02 4.96 -11.39
N TYR A 31 -9.99 5.63 -10.86
CA TYR A 31 -8.72 5.02 -10.50
C TYR A 31 -8.72 4.68 -9.01
N GLU A 32 -9.36 3.57 -8.67
CA GLU A 32 -9.66 3.16 -7.31
C GLU A 32 -9.58 1.64 -7.14
N ILE A 33 -9.45 1.16 -5.90
CA ILE A 33 -9.34 -0.28 -5.60
C ILE A 33 -10.55 -1.06 -6.13
N THR A 34 -11.77 -0.57 -5.87
CA THR A 34 -12.99 -1.33 -6.19
C THR A 34 -13.19 -1.50 -7.70
N SER A 35 -13.08 -0.42 -8.48
CA SER A 35 -13.13 -0.49 -9.95
C SER A 35 -11.99 -1.32 -10.53
N ALA A 36 -10.76 -1.19 -10.03
CA ALA A 36 -9.62 -1.97 -10.54
C ALA A 36 -9.83 -3.48 -10.33
N LEU A 37 -10.30 -3.89 -9.15
CA LEU A 37 -10.58 -5.30 -8.86
C LEU A 37 -11.79 -5.82 -9.62
N GLN A 38 -12.86 -5.01 -9.74
CA GLN A 38 -14.05 -5.41 -10.49
C GLN A 38 -13.72 -5.66 -11.96
N ARG A 39 -12.88 -4.83 -12.60
CA ARG A 39 -12.45 -5.05 -13.99
C ARG A 39 -11.73 -6.39 -14.18
N VAL A 40 -10.91 -6.80 -13.23
CA VAL A 40 -10.19 -8.10 -13.29
C VAL A 40 -11.15 -9.28 -13.07
N LEU A 41 -12.15 -9.10 -12.20
CA LEU A 41 -13.22 -10.08 -11.99
C LEU A 41 -14.10 -10.24 -13.22
N ASP A 42 -14.53 -9.12 -13.83
CA ASP A 42 -15.37 -9.11 -15.04
C ASP A 42 -14.64 -9.71 -16.25
N ALA A 43 -13.31 -9.63 -16.27
CA ALA A 43 -12.47 -10.31 -17.25
C ALA A 43 -12.36 -11.84 -17.03
N GLY A 44 -13.02 -12.39 -16.00
CA GLY A 44 -13.08 -13.84 -15.72
C GLY A 44 -11.97 -14.37 -14.82
N CYS A 45 -11.18 -13.50 -14.17
CA CYS A 45 -10.18 -13.96 -13.22
C CYS A 45 -10.87 -14.47 -11.94
N ALA A 46 -10.58 -15.71 -11.55
CA ALA A 46 -11.09 -16.26 -10.30
C ALA A 46 -10.60 -15.41 -9.10
N PRO A 47 -11.48 -15.04 -8.14
CA PRO A 47 -11.11 -14.19 -7.01
C PRO A 47 -9.85 -14.69 -6.27
N SER A 48 -9.75 -16.00 -6.05
CA SER A 48 -8.62 -16.65 -5.38
C SER A 48 -7.26 -16.51 -6.09
N LYS A 49 -7.23 -16.02 -7.33
CA LYS A 49 -6.00 -15.69 -8.08
C LYS A 49 -5.67 -14.20 -8.09
N ILE A 50 -6.51 -13.36 -7.49
CA ILE A 50 -6.31 -11.91 -7.44
C ILE A 50 -5.62 -11.56 -6.12
N ILE A 51 -4.50 -10.84 -6.21
CA ILE A 51 -3.74 -10.36 -5.05
C ILE A 51 -3.87 -8.84 -4.98
N MET A 52 -4.40 -8.32 -3.86
CA MET A 52 -4.54 -6.88 -3.65
C MET A 52 -3.20 -6.25 -3.26
N GLY A 53 -2.87 -5.09 -3.81
CA GLY A 53 -1.64 -4.35 -3.48
C GLY A 53 -1.83 -3.38 -2.31
N VAL A 54 -0.81 -3.29 -1.45
CA VAL A 54 -0.75 -2.38 -0.29
C VAL A 54 0.57 -1.56 -0.37
N PRO A 55 0.52 -0.23 -0.50
CA PRO A 55 1.72 0.59 -0.50
C PRO A 55 2.22 0.79 0.95
N PHE A 56 3.50 0.52 1.20
CA PHE A 56 4.18 0.87 2.46
C PHE A 56 4.84 2.25 2.35
N TYR A 57 4.24 3.13 1.57
CA TYR A 57 4.74 4.47 1.26
C TYR A 57 3.58 5.40 0.95
N GLY A 58 3.87 6.70 0.98
CA GLY A 58 2.97 7.76 0.55
C GLY A 58 3.36 8.36 -0.80
N ARG A 59 2.37 8.88 -1.52
CA ARG A 59 2.54 9.89 -2.57
C ARG A 59 2.41 11.25 -1.91
N VAL A 60 3.41 12.09 -2.10
CA VAL A 60 3.59 13.34 -1.37
C VAL A 60 3.81 14.49 -2.33
N GLU A 61 2.87 15.43 -2.31
CA GLU A 61 2.86 16.64 -3.12
C GLU A 61 3.28 17.85 -2.27
N THR A 62 3.90 18.85 -2.93
CA THR A 62 4.44 20.06 -2.31
C THR A 62 3.68 21.31 -2.74
N GLY A 63 3.75 22.36 -1.92
CA GLY A 63 3.09 23.64 -2.23
C GLY A 63 1.57 23.58 -2.11
N VAL A 64 1.06 22.63 -1.32
CA VAL A 64 -0.37 22.38 -1.17
C VAL A 64 -0.95 23.31 -0.11
N SER A 65 -1.99 24.06 -0.49
CA SER A 65 -2.80 24.85 0.44
C SER A 65 -3.78 23.95 1.21
N PRO A 66 -4.23 24.30 2.43
CA PRO A 66 -5.15 23.45 3.19
C PRO A 66 -6.54 23.35 2.54
N GLY A 67 -6.94 24.28 1.67
CA GLY A 67 -8.27 24.28 1.09
C GLY A 67 -9.37 24.67 2.09
N PRO A 68 -10.64 24.61 1.67
CA PRO A 68 -11.77 25.09 2.46
C PRO A 68 -12.28 24.08 3.52
N ASP A 69 -12.03 22.79 3.34
CA ASP A 69 -12.47 21.74 4.28
C ASP A 69 -11.39 21.49 5.35
N ALA A 70 -11.65 21.98 6.56
CA ALA A 70 -10.75 21.81 7.70
C ALA A 70 -10.56 20.35 8.14
N ASN A 71 -11.49 19.45 7.79
CA ASN A 71 -11.38 18.02 8.07
C ASN A 71 -10.61 17.26 6.98
N LYS A 72 -10.48 17.87 5.79
CA LYS A 72 -9.76 17.30 4.65
C LYS A 72 -8.66 18.25 4.13
N PRO A 73 -7.74 18.72 5.01
CA PRO A 73 -6.80 19.75 4.62
C PRO A 73 -5.85 19.24 3.54
N GLY A 74 -5.73 20.02 2.47
CA GLY A 74 -4.86 19.72 1.35
C GLY A 74 -5.38 18.62 0.42
N LEU A 75 -6.56 18.03 0.65
CA LEU A 75 -7.16 17.06 -0.27
C LEU A 75 -7.91 17.79 -1.40
N TYR A 76 -7.75 17.30 -2.64
CA TYR A 76 -8.31 17.91 -3.85
C TYR A 76 -7.87 19.36 -4.06
N GLN A 77 -6.64 19.68 -3.66
CA GLN A 77 -6.05 21.01 -3.79
C GLN A 77 -4.95 21.02 -4.87
N PRO A 78 -4.76 22.13 -5.59
CA PRO A 78 -3.61 22.28 -6.47
C PRO A 78 -2.29 22.15 -5.70
N HIS A 79 -1.26 21.67 -6.39
CA HIS A 79 0.09 21.55 -5.86
C HIS A 79 1.11 22.09 -6.87
N THR A 80 2.34 22.35 -6.42
CA THR A 80 3.42 22.89 -7.28
C THR A 80 4.50 21.87 -7.60
N GLY A 81 4.43 20.66 -7.03
CA GLY A 81 5.36 19.58 -7.35
C GLY A 81 5.24 18.38 -6.42
N ALA A 82 6.28 17.56 -6.43
CA ALA A 82 6.38 16.33 -5.66
C ALA A 82 7.50 16.44 -4.61
N SER A 83 7.36 15.73 -3.48
CA SER A 83 8.41 15.60 -2.47
C SER A 83 9.29 14.37 -2.73
N GLY A 84 10.59 14.45 -2.44
CA GLY A 84 11.52 13.34 -2.68
C GLY A 84 11.65 12.97 -4.16
N LYS A 85 12.03 11.72 -4.44
CA LYS A 85 12.09 11.19 -5.81
C LYS A 85 10.69 10.76 -6.24
N GLU A 86 10.13 11.41 -7.26
CA GLU A 86 8.82 11.10 -7.85
C GLU A 86 7.63 11.17 -6.88
N GLY A 87 7.73 11.95 -5.79
CA GLY A 87 6.65 12.05 -4.81
C GLY A 87 6.59 10.88 -3.83
N VAL A 88 7.56 9.96 -3.82
CA VAL A 88 7.52 8.78 -2.94
C VAL A 88 8.17 9.10 -1.60
N MET A 89 7.43 8.88 -0.51
CA MET A 89 7.95 8.94 0.86
C MET A 89 7.64 7.64 1.61
N PRO A 90 8.64 6.94 2.18
CA PRO A 90 8.41 5.72 2.96
C PRO A 90 7.44 5.95 4.12
N TYR A 91 6.63 4.94 4.44
CA TYR A 91 5.69 4.97 5.57
C TYR A 91 6.36 5.48 6.85
N ARG A 92 7.54 4.94 7.17
CA ARG A 92 8.31 5.35 8.35
C ARG A 92 8.61 6.84 8.38
N GLN A 93 8.90 7.48 7.25
CA GLN A 93 9.24 8.91 7.23
C GLN A 93 7.99 9.76 7.48
N ILE A 94 6.84 9.35 6.95
CA ILE A 94 5.57 10.04 7.16
C ILE A 94 5.17 9.97 8.64
N VAL A 95 5.24 8.78 9.25
CA VAL A 95 4.78 8.59 10.63
C VAL A 95 5.76 9.09 11.70
N THR A 96 7.03 9.32 11.36
CA THR A 96 8.01 9.90 12.30
C THR A 96 8.22 11.41 12.11
N ASP A 97 7.61 12.03 11.10
CA ASP A 97 7.69 13.47 10.88
C ASP A 97 6.55 14.17 11.61
N ASP A 98 6.87 14.74 12.78
CA ASP A 98 5.92 15.41 13.69
C ASP A 98 5.16 16.59 13.06
N SER A 99 5.57 17.07 11.87
CA SER A 99 4.84 18.11 11.16
C SER A 99 3.58 17.59 10.47
N PHE A 100 3.50 16.28 10.19
CA PHE A 100 2.33 15.66 9.58
C PHE A 100 1.25 15.38 10.63
N LYS A 101 0.03 15.83 10.32
CA LYS A 101 -1.18 15.39 11.02
C LYS A 101 -1.91 14.38 10.15
N SER A 102 -2.28 13.24 10.71
CA SER A 102 -3.01 12.17 10.01
C SER A 102 -4.51 12.44 10.02
N PHE A 103 -5.17 12.09 8.92
CA PHE A 103 -6.59 12.28 8.68
C PHE A 103 -7.19 11.06 7.99
N TRP A 104 -8.50 10.90 8.12
CA TRP A 104 -9.26 9.81 7.51
C TRP A 104 -10.37 10.36 6.62
N ASP A 105 -10.36 9.98 5.34
CA ASP A 105 -11.45 10.26 4.43
C ASP A 105 -12.48 9.13 4.48
N ASN A 106 -13.60 9.40 5.14
CA ASN A 106 -14.70 8.45 5.28
C ASN A 106 -15.37 8.07 3.96
N ASP A 107 -15.34 8.95 2.96
CA ASP A 107 -16.03 8.72 1.69
C ASP A 107 -15.19 7.81 0.79
N ALA A 108 -13.88 8.06 0.74
CA ALA A 108 -12.92 7.28 -0.05
C ALA A 108 -12.40 6.01 0.66
N LYS A 109 -12.61 5.92 1.98
CA LYS A 109 -12.01 4.91 2.88
C LYS A 109 -10.49 4.88 2.77
N ALA A 110 -9.87 6.06 2.89
CA ALA A 110 -8.44 6.24 2.74
C ALA A 110 -7.87 7.14 3.84
N SER A 111 -6.61 6.90 4.19
CA SER A 111 -5.84 7.79 5.04
C SER A 111 -4.97 8.73 4.23
N PHE A 112 -4.72 9.90 4.78
CA PHE A 112 -3.75 10.85 4.29
C PHE A 112 -3.18 11.64 5.47
N ALA A 113 -2.11 12.39 5.25
CA ALA A 113 -1.56 13.32 6.21
C ALA A 113 -1.30 14.67 5.57
N TYR A 114 -1.36 15.73 6.37
CA TYR A 114 -1.09 17.08 5.91
C TYR A 114 -0.15 17.79 6.88
N SER A 115 0.88 18.45 6.32
CA SER A 115 1.82 19.29 7.04
C SER A 115 1.61 20.74 6.64
N ALA A 116 0.97 21.53 7.51
CA ALA A 116 0.69 22.94 7.24
C ALA A 116 1.96 23.80 7.17
N SER A 117 2.96 23.48 8.00
CA SER A 117 4.22 24.22 8.04
C SER A 117 5.09 23.99 6.80
N LYS A 118 5.07 22.76 6.26
CA LYS A 118 5.83 22.38 5.07
C LYS A 118 5.01 22.47 3.77
N LYS A 119 3.70 22.71 3.86
CA LYS A 119 2.74 22.66 2.74
C LYS A 119 2.82 21.34 1.97
N LEU A 120 2.84 20.23 2.71
CA LEU A 120 2.88 18.88 2.16
C LEU A 120 1.55 18.17 2.38
N PHE A 121 1.06 17.53 1.33
CA PHE A 121 -0.01 16.53 1.41
C PHE A 121 0.61 15.16 1.16
N ALA A 122 0.23 14.15 1.94
CA ALA A 122 0.73 12.80 1.81
C ALA A 122 -0.44 11.79 1.81
N SER A 123 -0.75 11.17 0.68
CA SER A 123 -1.67 10.03 0.66
C SER A 123 -0.91 8.75 0.94
N TYR A 124 -1.28 8.01 1.99
CA TYR A 124 -0.57 6.82 2.45
C TYR A 124 -1.49 5.86 3.20
N ASP A 125 -1.10 4.59 3.31
CA ASP A 125 -1.85 3.61 4.10
C ASP A 125 -1.43 3.63 5.58
N THR A 126 -2.42 3.76 6.45
CA THR A 126 -2.33 3.49 7.89
C THR A 126 -2.75 2.05 8.19
N THR A 127 -2.55 1.58 9.43
CA THR A 127 -3.07 0.28 9.87
C THR A 127 -4.60 0.16 9.69
N GLN A 128 -5.34 1.26 9.83
CA GLN A 128 -6.78 1.31 9.55
C GLN A 128 -7.08 1.01 8.07
N ALA A 129 -6.38 1.66 7.13
CA ALA A 129 -6.52 1.41 5.70
C ALA A 129 -6.15 -0.04 5.34
N VAL A 130 -5.06 -0.56 5.93
CA VAL A 130 -4.62 -1.94 5.71
C VAL A 130 -5.64 -2.94 6.24
N ASN A 131 -6.24 -2.71 7.41
CA ASN A 131 -7.29 -3.59 7.94
C ASN A 131 -8.53 -3.62 7.03
N LEU A 132 -8.96 -2.47 6.48
CA LEU A 132 -10.07 -2.45 5.51
C LEU A 132 -9.73 -3.22 4.23
N LYS A 133 -8.48 -3.14 3.75
CA LYS A 133 -7.98 -3.95 2.64
C LYS A 133 -8.04 -5.44 2.96
N ILE A 134 -7.65 -5.85 4.17
CA ILE A 134 -7.77 -7.24 4.65
C ILE A 134 -9.22 -7.70 4.69
N ASP A 135 -10.13 -6.89 5.23
CA ASP A 135 -11.55 -7.22 5.31
C ASP A 135 -12.14 -7.41 3.92
N TYR A 136 -11.77 -6.55 2.96
CA TYR A 136 -12.19 -6.69 1.58
C TYR A 136 -11.62 -7.95 0.90
N ILE A 137 -10.33 -8.26 1.13
CA ILE A 137 -9.70 -9.49 0.67
C ILE A 137 -10.49 -10.71 1.15
N ASN A 138 -10.85 -10.75 2.44
CA ASN A 138 -11.61 -11.85 3.02
C ASN A 138 -13.05 -11.91 2.47
N GLN A 139 -13.74 -10.77 2.43
CA GLN A 139 -15.13 -10.68 1.96
C GLN A 139 -15.28 -11.12 0.49
N LYS A 140 -14.32 -10.75 -0.35
CA LYS A 140 -14.32 -11.11 -1.78
C LYS A 140 -13.59 -12.41 -2.08
N GLN A 141 -13.08 -13.11 -1.06
CA GLN A 141 -12.31 -14.35 -1.19
C GLN A 141 -11.14 -14.19 -2.17
N LEU A 142 -10.43 -13.06 -2.09
CA LEU A 142 -9.25 -12.82 -2.90
C LEU A 142 -8.09 -13.72 -2.46
N GLY A 143 -7.12 -13.94 -3.35
CA GLY A 143 -5.96 -14.81 -3.09
C GLY A 143 -5.01 -14.31 -1.99
N GLY A 144 -5.09 -13.03 -1.64
CA GLY A 144 -4.29 -12.44 -0.55
C GLY A 144 -3.91 -10.99 -0.77
N GLY A 145 -2.91 -10.53 -0.02
CA GLY A 145 -2.31 -9.20 -0.13
C GLY A 145 -0.83 -9.26 -0.51
N MET A 146 -0.41 -8.35 -1.37
CA MET A 146 0.99 -8.04 -1.69
C MET A 146 1.28 -6.61 -1.23
N PHE A 147 2.52 -6.33 -0.83
CA PHE A 147 2.93 -4.99 -0.45
C PHE A 147 4.19 -4.54 -1.20
N TRP A 148 4.30 -3.23 -1.39
CA TRP A 148 5.48 -2.58 -1.96
C TRP A 148 5.96 -1.45 -1.04
N LEU A 149 7.17 -1.47 -0.50
CA LEU A 149 8.06 -2.63 -0.35
C LEU A 149 8.52 -2.75 1.10
N MET A 150 9.02 -3.92 1.49
CA MET A 150 9.36 -4.27 2.87
C MET A 150 10.17 -3.20 3.59
N GLY A 151 11.26 -2.77 2.94
CA GLY A 151 12.16 -1.77 3.45
C GLY A 151 11.58 -0.36 3.46
N GLN A 152 10.27 -0.10 3.38
CA GLN A 152 9.67 1.22 3.59
C GLN A 152 8.81 1.32 4.87
N ASP A 153 8.54 0.17 5.51
CA ASP A 153 7.85 0.11 6.80
C ASP A 153 8.69 0.73 7.93
N ASP A 154 8.08 0.92 9.09
CA ASP A 154 8.78 1.36 10.30
C ASP A 154 9.62 0.24 10.94
N VAL A 155 10.41 0.61 11.95
CA VAL A 155 11.30 -0.33 12.67
C VAL A 155 10.54 -1.44 13.39
N ASN A 156 9.23 -1.26 13.60
CA ASN A 156 8.35 -2.23 14.25
C ASN A 156 7.63 -3.14 13.24
N ASN A 157 7.87 -2.95 11.93
CA ASN A 157 7.16 -3.62 10.85
C ASN A 157 5.63 -3.48 10.98
N THR A 158 5.16 -2.27 11.35
CA THR A 158 3.75 -2.02 11.70
C THR A 158 2.77 -2.45 10.60
N LEU A 159 3.03 -2.07 9.34
CA LEU A 159 2.13 -2.42 8.24
C LEU A 159 2.24 -3.90 7.85
N LEU A 160 3.45 -4.47 7.85
CA LEU A 160 3.67 -5.89 7.61
C LEU A 160 2.98 -6.78 8.65
N ASN A 161 3.10 -6.41 9.93
CA ASN A 161 2.48 -7.13 11.03
C ASN A 161 0.95 -7.05 10.92
N THR A 162 0.41 -5.86 10.63
CA THR A 162 -1.03 -5.66 10.39
C THR A 162 -1.52 -6.57 9.25
N LEU A 163 -0.88 -6.51 8.09
CA LEU A 163 -1.27 -7.29 6.91
C LEU A 163 -1.15 -8.80 7.16
N SER A 164 0.00 -9.27 7.64
CA SER A 164 0.26 -10.70 7.80
C SER A 164 -0.59 -11.35 8.91
N VAL A 165 -0.82 -10.66 10.03
CA VAL A 165 -1.66 -11.16 11.12
C VAL A 165 -3.13 -11.14 10.71
N GLY A 166 -3.61 -10.06 10.08
CA GLY A 166 -5.00 -9.95 9.67
C GLY A 166 -5.40 -10.99 8.63
N LEU A 167 -4.56 -11.23 7.62
CA LEU A 167 -4.81 -12.26 6.61
C LEU A 167 -4.87 -13.68 7.23
N ARG A 168 -4.01 -13.99 8.21
CA ARG A 168 -4.05 -15.29 8.92
C ARG A 168 -5.33 -15.49 9.75
N LYS A 169 -5.88 -14.42 10.33
CA LYS A 169 -7.15 -14.49 11.10
C LYS A 169 -8.34 -14.78 10.19
N GLY A 170 -8.41 -14.10 9.03
CA GLY A 170 -9.47 -14.33 8.04
C GLY A 170 -9.48 -15.76 7.49
N GLN A 171 -8.29 -16.36 7.27
CA GLN A 171 -8.18 -17.76 6.85
C GLN A 171 -8.70 -18.74 7.90
N LYS A 172 -8.48 -18.48 9.20
CA LYS A 172 -9.02 -19.34 10.28
C LYS A 172 -10.55 -19.29 10.37
N ALA A 173 -11.18 -18.18 10.01
CA ALA A 173 -12.64 -18.04 9.98
C ALA A 173 -13.28 -18.79 8.79
N ASN A 174 -12.50 -19.06 7.72
CA ASN A 174 -12.93 -19.79 6.53
C ASN A 174 -12.48 -21.27 6.51
N LEU A 175 -11.87 -21.77 7.59
CA LEU A 175 -11.67 -23.22 7.72
C LEU A 175 -13.05 -23.84 7.93
N LEU A 176 -13.44 -24.73 7.00
CA LEU A 176 -14.66 -25.53 7.06
C LEU A 176 -14.87 -26.08 8.48
N PRO A 177 -16.12 -26.23 8.95
CA PRO A 177 -16.39 -26.83 10.25
C PRO A 177 -15.63 -28.15 10.38
N SER A 178 -15.09 -28.42 11.57
CA SER A 178 -14.26 -29.60 11.88
C SER A 178 -14.92 -30.95 11.51
N SER A 179 -16.20 -30.94 11.15
CA SER A 179 -16.98 -32.03 10.57
C SER A 179 -16.52 -32.49 9.18
N PHE A 180 -15.60 -31.80 8.51
CA PHE A 180 -15.02 -32.23 7.23
C PHE A 180 -13.64 -32.91 7.35
N LEU A 181 -13.14 -33.12 8.58
CA LEU A 181 -11.96 -33.96 8.78
C LEU A 181 -12.40 -35.43 8.73
N PRO A 182 -11.90 -36.28 7.81
CA PRO A 182 -12.10 -37.71 7.91
C PRO A 182 -11.52 -38.19 9.25
N ALA A 183 -12.29 -38.97 10.01
CA ALA A 183 -11.95 -39.50 11.33
C ALA A 183 -10.86 -40.60 11.27
N THR A 184 -9.78 -40.36 10.52
CA THR A 184 -8.72 -41.34 10.32
C THR A 184 -7.36 -40.66 10.25
N ILE A 185 -6.99 -39.91 11.28
CA ILE A 185 -5.61 -39.91 11.81
C ILE A 185 -5.71 -39.80 13.34
N LEU A 186 -6.08 -40.92 13.97
CA LEU A 186 -5.88 -41.16 15.40
C LEU A 186 -5.16 -42.50 15.52
N SER A 187 -3.92 -42.55 15.05
CA SER A 187 -2.95 -43.56 15.47
C SER A 187 -1.54 -43.15 15.07
N SER A 188 -0.84 -42.48 15.97
CA SER A 188 0.48 -42.94 16.43
C SER A 188 1.04 -41.99 17.49
N LYS A 189 1.05 -42.51 18.72
CA LYS A 189 2.09 -42.42 19.75
C LYS A 189 2.68 -41.04 20.14
N ASN A 190 2.36 -40.70 21.39
CA ASN A 190 3.19 -40.02 22.38
C ASN A 190 3.76 -38.64 22.03
N VAL A 191 2.97 -37.61 22.34
CA VAL A 191 3.54 -36.35 22.86
C VAL A 191 2.85 -36.06 24.19
N THR A 192 3.56 -36.33 25.28
CA THR A 192 3.16 -35.92 26.62
C THR A 192 3.28 -34.40 26.69
N VAL A 193 2.15 -33.69 26.66
CA VAL A 193 2.12 -32.26 27.02
C VAL A 193 1.90 -32.19 28.51
N SER A 194 2.96 -31.94 29.28
CA SER A 194 2.84 -31.60 30.69
C SER A 194 2.06 -30.29 30.81
N SER A 195 0.87 -30.37 31.39
CA SER A 195 0.05 -29.22 31.77
C SER A 195 0.78 -28.42 32.86
N VAL A 196 1.16 -27.17 32.56
CA VAL A 196 1.55 -26.20 33.59
C VAL A 196 0.27 -25.65 34.19
N THR A 197 -0.05 -26.11 35.40
CA THR A 197 -1.11 -25.54 36.24
C THR A 197 -0.66 -24.17 36.73
N ALA A 198 -1.28 -23.11 36.22
CA ALA A 198 -1.12 -21.76 36.74
C ALA A 198 -1.96 -21.61 38.02
N THR A 199 -1.34 -21.76 39.18
CA THR A 199 -1.93 -21.35 40.47
C THR A 199 -1.70 -19.85 40.65
N GLN A 200 -2.76 -19.06 40.57
CA GLN A 200 -2.76 -17.67 41.00
C GLN A 200 -2.76 -17.60 42.53
N ARG A 201 -1.82 -16.86 43.12
CA ARG A 201 -2.02 -16.24 44.44
C ARG A 201 -1.27 -14.92 44.54
N ALA A 202 -2.01 -13.89 44.94
CA ALA A 202 -1.53 -12.54 45.21
C ALA A 202 -0.74 -12.45 46.52
N ASN A 203 0.35 -11.68 46.53
CA ASN A 203 0.58 -10.52 47.41
C ASN A 203 2.05 -10.05 47.43
N THR A 204 2.23 -8.77 47.12
CA THR A 204 2.96 -7.74 47.88
C THR A 204 4.46 -7.88 48.20
N THR A 205 5.25 -7.04 47.48
CA THR A 205 6.36 -6.16 47.91
C THR A 205 7.64 -6.75 48.50
N VAL A 206 8.81 -6.41 47.91
CA VAL A 206 9.87 -5.54 48.47
C VAL A 206 11.05 -5.42 47.48
N ILE A 207 11.63 -4.21 47.46
CA ILE A 207 12.80 -3.67 46.76
C ILE A 207 14.10 -4.42 47.11
N SER A 208 15.01 -4.64 46.15
CA SER A 208 16.43 -4.26 46.28
C SER A 208 17.28 -4.68 45.07
N SER A 209 18.20 -3.77 44.76
CA SER A 209 19.28 -3.80 43.77
C SER A 209 20.33 -4.88 44.05
N ALA A 210 20.84 -5.52 43.00
CA ALA A 210 22.19 -6.06 42.99
C ALA A 210 22.77 -6.08 41.57
N SER A 211 23.76 -5.20 41.37
CA SER A 211 24.77 -5.23 40.33
C SER A 211 25.73 -6.40 40.55
N THR A 212 26.02 -7.17 39.49
CA THR A 212 27.23 -7.99 39.41
C THR A 212 27.87 -7.87 38.03
N THR A 213 29.07 -7.29 38.06
CA THR A 213 30.12 -7.33 37.05
C THR A 213 30.61 -8.77 36.85
N SER A 214 30.86 -9.18 35.61
CA SER A 214 32.06 -9.95 35.28
C SER A 214 32.40 -9.83 33.80
N ALA A 215 33.65 -9.45 33.57
CA ALA A 215 34.26 -9.17 32.29
C ALA A 215 34.60 -10.45 31.53
N ALA A 216 34.50 -10.39 30.20
CA ALA A 216 35.30 -11.21 29.30
C ALA A 216 35.73 -10.34 28.12
N ALA A 217 36.92 -9.76 28.24
CA ALA A 217 37.60 -9.09 27.15
C ALA A 217 38.09 -10.13 26.13
N ARG A 218 37.79 -9.92 24.84
CA ARG A 218 38.58 -10.43 23.74
C ARG A 218 38.88 -9.28 22.80
N ASN A 219 40.15 -8.88 22.79
CA ASN A 219 40.72 -8.03 21.75
C ASN A 219 40.75 -8.81 20.44
N VAL A 220 40.16 -8.24 19.38
CA VAL A 220 40.51 -8.58 18.00
C VAL A 220 40.84 -7.29 17.26
N THR A 221 42.08 -7.25 16.81
CA THR A 221 42.76 -6.20 16.05
C THR A 221 42.05 -5.89 14.74
N MET A 222 42.03 -4.60 14.39
CA MET A 222 41.49 -4.07 13.14
C MET A 222 42.25 -4.59 11.90
N GLY A 223 41.51 -5.16 10.96
CA GLY A 223 41.94 -5.39 9.58
C GLY A 223 41.27 -4.39 8.66
N ALA A 224 42.08 -3.65 7.89
CA ALA A 224 41.67 -2.60 6.97
C ALA A 224 40.69 -3.10 5.88
N ALA A 225 39.64 -2.32 5.62
CA ALA A 225 38.71 -2.53 4.52
C ALA A 225 39.35 -2.13 3.19
N THR A 226 39.56 -3.11 2.30
CA THR A 226 39.93 -2.88 0.91
C THR A 226 38.70 -2.55 0.06
N LYS A 227 38.91 -1.54 -0.77
CA LYS A 227 38.02 -0.87 -1.73
C LYS A 227 37.37 -1.85 -2.73
N MET A 228 36.04 -1.87 -2.84
CA MET A 228 35.32 -2.53 -3.94
C MET A 228 35.17 -1.59 -5.15
N PRO A 229 35.36 -2.06 -6.40
CA PRO A 229 35.09 -1.27 -7.59
C PRO A 229 33.62 -1.35 -8.03
N ALA A 230 33.24 -0.34 -8.81
CA ALA A 230 31.90 -0.03 -9.27
C ALA A 230 31.47 -0.77 -10.54
N SER A 231 30.14 -0.74 -10.74
CA SER A 231 29.40 -0.72 -12.01
C SER A 231 29.46 -1.93 -12.94
N THR A 232 28.33 -2.65 -13.01
CA THR A 232 27.95 -3.45 -14.19
C THR A 232 26.68 -2.85 -14.80
N THR A 233 26.86 -2.21 -15.96
CA THR A 233 25.80 -1.72 -16.85
C THR A 233 25.07 -2.90 -17.49
N LEU A 234 23.74 -2.98 -17.35
CA LEU A 234 22.92 -3.87 -18.18
C LEU A 234 22.24 -3.03 -19.26
N LEU A 235 22.58 -3.31 -20.53
CA LEU A 235 21.92 -2.75 -21.70
C LEU A 235 20.48 -3.27 -21.81
N ALA A 236 19.53 -2.37 -22.03
CA ALA A 236 18.20 -2.69 -22.51
C ALA A 236 18.22 -2.94 -24.04
N PRO A 237 17.48 -3.92 -24.56
CA PRO A 237 17.37 -4.10 -26.00
C PRO A 237 16.42 -3.06 -26.61
N ALA A 238 16.88 -2.42 -27.68
CA ALA A 238 16.13 -1.47 -28.49
C ALA A 238 15.01 -2.18 -29.27
N THR A 239 13.78 -1.70 -29.16
CA THR A 239 12.68 -2.05 -30.06
C THR A 239 12.53 -0.97 -31.12
N THR A 240 12.82 -1.33 -32.36
CA THR A 240 12.56 -0.55 -33.56
C THR A 240 11.05 -0.57 -33.87
N SER A 241 10.41 0.60 -33.86
CA SER A 241 9.06 0.80 -34.38
C SER A 241 9.16 1.22 -35.85
N ALA A 242 8.74 0.32 -36.76
CA ALA A 242 8.50 0.65 -38.16
C ALA A 242 7.02 1.01 -38.33
N ALA A 243 6.74 2.27 -38.63
CA ALA A 243 5.43 2.73 -39.04
C ALA A 243 5.09 2.16 -40.42
N SER A 244 3.97 1.43 -40.54
CA SER A 244 3.34 1.14 -41.83
C SER A 244 1.97 1.83 -41.86
N THR A 245 1.88 2.87 -42.68
CA THR A 245 0.64 3.60 -42.95
C THR A 245 -0.12 2.83 -44.04
N SER A 246 -1.20 2.15 -43.67
CA SER A 246 -2.15 1.56 -44.63
C SER A 246 -3.40 2.41 -44.68
N THR A 247 -3.48 3.29 -45.68
CA THR A 247 -4.70 4.02 -46.04
C THR A 247 -5.42 3.26 -47.14
N ARG A 248 -6.56 2.64 -46.79
CA ARG A 248 -7.55 2.13 -47.74
C ARG A 248 -8.93 2.66 -47.37
N ARG A 249 -9.45 3.61 -48.15
CA ARG A 249 -10.86 3.63 -48.56
C ARG A 249 -11.08 4.55 -49.77
N THR A 250 -11.94 4.03 -50.62
CA THR A 250 -12.28 4.36 -52.02
C THR A 250 -13.25 5.54 -52.16
N PRO A 251 -13.48 6.04 -53.40
CA PRO A 251 -14.02 7.37 -53.68
C PRO A 251 -15.55 7.41 -53.74
N GLY A 252 -16.13 8.58 -53.48
CA GLY A 252 -17.57 8.79 -53.57
C GLY A 252 -17.98 10.25 -53.72
N LEU A 253 -18.31 10.61 -54.96
CA LEU A 253 -19.35 11.53 -55.40
C LEU A 253 -19.28 13.04 -55.07
N THR A 254 -18.95 13.78 -56.12
CA THR A 254 -19.26 15.20 -56.37
C THR A 254 -20.77 15.43 -56.45
N ILE A 255 -21.31 16.37 -55.67
CA ILE A 255 -22.56 17.07 -56.00
C ILE A 255 -22.37 18.58 -55.78
N ALA A 256 -22.88 19.34 -56.75
CA ALA A 256 -22.64 20.74 -57.04
C ALA A 256 -23.28 21.75 -56.07
N ARG A 257 -22.69 22.94 -56.08
CA ARG A 257 -23.18 24.20 -55.50
C ARG A 257 -24.14 24.90 -56.49
N PRO A 258 -25.03 25.77 -55.98
CA PRO A 258 -25.04 27.19 -56.39
C PRO A 258 -25.08 28.12 -55.15
N ALA A 259 -24.28 29.20 -55.03
CA ALA A 259 -24.55 30.60 -55.45
C ALA A 259 -25.88 31.15 -54.87
N ALA A 260 -26.02 32.31 -54.20
CA ALA A 260 -25.34 33.61 -54.24
C ALA A 260 -25.62 34.39 -52.92
N SER A 261 -24.67 35.15 -52.33
CA SER A 261 -24.61 36.63 -52.25
C SER A 261 -25.94 37.38 -52.40
N VAL A 262 -26.39 38.16 -51.40
CA VAL A 262 -26.06 39.55 -51.02
C VAL A 262 -26.50 39.76 -49.58
#